data_AF-A0A6G8QDB9-F1
#
_entry.id   AF-A0A6G8QDB9-F1
#
_cell.length_a   1.000
_cell.length_b   1.000
_cell.length_c   1.000
_cell.angle_alpha   90.00
_cell.angle_beta   90.00
_cell.angle_gamma   90.00
#
_symmetry.space_group_name_H-M   'P 1'
#
loop_
_entity.id
_entity.type
_entity.pdbx_description
1 polymer ?
#
loop_
_entity_poly.entity_id
_entity_poly.type
_entity_poly.pdbx_seq_one_letter_code
_entity_poly.pdbx_strand_id
1 'polypeptide(L)' 'MAKTPKNHGKDWTKSEVSQLQKLAKGNTPTGLAAYKLGRTEDAVRSKASDENISLKPTNQSPYNRRKK' A
#
# COMPACT_ATOMS: atom_id res chain seq x y z
N MET A 1 -2.77 23.16 1.10
CA MET A 1 -3.92 22.24 1.29
C MET A 1 -3.43 20.81 1.12
N ALA A 2 -3.70 19.92 2.08
CA ALA A 2 -3.43 18.50 1.90
C ALA A 2 -4.34 17.98 0.77
N LYS A 3 -3.75 17.36 -0.26
CA LYS A 3 -4.54 16.72 -1.32
C LYS A 3 -5.26 15.53 -0.70
N THR A 4 -6.59 15.59 -0.66
CA THR A 4 -7.40 14.47 -0.19
C THR A 4 -7.31 13.33 -1.20
N PRO A 5 -6.98 12.10 -0.75
CA PRO A 5 -7.00 10.94 -1.62
C PRO A 5 -8.43 10.68 -2.16
N LYS A 6 -8.55 10.17 -3.39
CA LYS A 6 -9.85 9.86 -4.02
C LYS A 6 -10.74 8.91 -3.21
N ASN A 7 -10.12 8.05 -2.39
CA ASN A 7 -10.80 7.05 -1.58
C ASN A 7 -10.75 7.36 -0.07
N HIS A 8 -10.51 8.62 0.30
CA HIS A 8 -10.55 9.06 1.69
C HIS A 8 -11.98 8.92 2.26
N GLY A 9 -12.10 8.32 3.45
CA GLY A 9 -13.38 8.09 4.14
C GLY A 9 -14.29 7.03 3.51
N LYS A 10 -13.85 6.32 2.46
CA LYS A 10 -14.61 5.24 1.84
C LYS A 10 -14.24 3.88 2.44
N ASP A 11 -15.22 2.98 2.50
CA ASP A 11 -15.00 1.60 2.89
C ASP A 11 -14.05 0.87 1.96
N TRP A 12 -13.36 -0.15 2.48
CA TRP A 12 -12.47 -0.99 1.71
C TRP A 12 -13.26 -2.02 0.92
N THR A 13 -13.05 -2.03 -0.39
CA THR A 13 -13.59 -3.09 -1.24
C THR A 13 -12.69 -4.33 -1.20
N LYS A 14 -13.28 -5.52 -1.43
CA LYS A 14 -12.51 -6.78 -1.53
C LYS A 14 -11.43 -6.71 -2.63
N SER A 15 -11.69 -5.96 -3.70
CA SER A 15 -10.72 -5.72 -4.78
C SER A 15 -9.52 -4.92 -4.31
N GLU A 16 -9.73 -3.84 -3.55
CA GLU A 16 -8.64 -3.04 -2.96
C GLU A 16 -7.80 -3.86 -1.98
N VAL A 17 -8.42 -4.71 -1.16
CA VAL A 17 -7.70 -5.61 -0.24
C VAL A 17 -6.83 -6.62 -1.00
N SER A 18 -7.38 -7.24 -2.06
CA SER A 18 -6.60 -8.15 -2.93
C SER A 18 -5.44 -7.43 -3.61
N GLN A 19 -5.66 -6.20 -4.06
CA GLN A 19 -4.62 -5.37 -4.67
C GLN A 19 -3.54 -5.00 -3.66
N LEU A 20 -3.91 -4.63 -2.43
CA LEU A 20 -2.98 -4.38 -1.32
C LEU A 20 -2.10 -5.60 -1.05
N GLN A 21 -2.69 -6.80 -0.99
CA GLN A 21 -1.97 -8.04 -0.77
C GLN A 21 -0.97 -8.34 -1.89
N LYS A 22 -1.35 -8.11 -3.16
CA LYS A 22 -0.44 -8.26 -4.32
C LYS A 22 0.73 -7.28 -4.26
N LEU A 23 0.46 -6.02 -3.89
CA LEU A 23 1.48 -4.98 -3.77
C LEU A 23 2.47 -5.30 -2.64
N ALA A 24 1.96 -5.77 -1.49
CA ALA A 24 2.77 -6.20 -0.36
C ALA A 24 3.67 -7.40 -0.74
N LYS A 25 3.11 -8.42 -1.41
CA LYS A 25 3.88 -9.57 -1.94
C LYS A 25 4.96 -9.14 -2.95
N GLY A 26 4.69 -8.09 -3.73
CA GLY A 26 5.64 -7.50 -4.67
C GLY A 26 6.70 -6.59 -4.04
N ASN A 27 6.85 -6.56 -2.71
CA ASN A 27 7.73 -5.64 -1.98
C ASN A 27 7.49 -4.16 -2.32
N THR A 28 6.25 -3.79 -2.62
CA THR A 28 5.91 -2.39 -2.94
C THR A 28 5.97 -1.54 -1.66
N PRO A 29 6.68 -0.40 -1.66
CA PRO A 29 6.63 0.56 -0.56
C PRO A 29 5.20 0.98 -0.22
N THR A 30 4.93 1.17 1.06
CA THR A 30 3.62 1.62 1.55
C THR A 30 3.15 2.90 0.87
N GLY A 31 4.03 3.87 0.63
CA GLY A 31 3.69 5.11 -0.08
C GLY A 31 3.25 4.90 -1.53
N LEU A 32 3.91 4.00 -2.27
CA LEU A 32 3.51 3.65 -3.63
C LEU A 32 2.20 2.84 -3.66
N ALA A 33 1.99 1.97 -2.67
CA ALA A 33 0.74 1.25 -2.52
C ALA A 33 -0.43 2.22 -2.23
N ALA A 34 -0.23 3.18 -1.33
CA ALA A 34 -1.17 4.25 -1.02
C ALA A 34 -1.52 5.09 -2.26
N TYR A 35 -0.50 5.47 -3.04
CA TYR A 35 -0.70 6.20 -4.30
C TYR A 35 -1.54 5.39 -5.31
N LYS A 36 -1.22 4.11 -5.51
CA LYS A 36 -1.97 3.22 -6.43
C LYS A 36 -3.41 2.96 -5.98
N LEU A 37 -3.65 2.87 -4.67
CA LEU A 37 -4.98 2.66 -4.09
C LEU A 37 -5.76 3.97 -3.93
N GLY A 38 -5.13 5.12 -4.17
CA GLY A 38 -5.75 6.43 -3.95
C GLY A 38 -6.18 6.65 -2.49
N ARG A 39 -5.42 6.11 -1.53
CA ARG A 39 -5.65 6.20 -0.07
C ARG A 39 -4.45 6.85 0.63
N THR A 40 -4.58 7.15 1.92
CA THR A 40 -3.45 7.60 2.74
C THR A 40 -2.57 6.40 3.14
N GLU A 41 -1.30 6.67 3.42
CA GLU A 41 -0.39 5.64 3.95
C GLU A 41 -0.90 5.06 5.27
N ASP A 42 -1.49 5.91 6.11
CA ASP A 42 -2.07 5.51 7.39
C ASP A 42 -3.24 4.51 7.20
N ALA A 43 -4.17 4.81 6.29
CA ALA A 43 -5.29 3.90 5.99
C ALA A 43 -4.80 2.56 5.44
N VAL A 44 -3.73 2.58 4.62
CA VAL A 44 -3.10 1.36 4.10
C VAL A 44 -2.44 0.55 5.23
N ARG A 45 -1.75 1.18 6.18
CA ARG A 45 -1.14 0.51 7.33
C ARG A 45 -2.20 -0.11 8.23
N SER A 46 -3.24 0.64 8.58
CA SER A 46 -4.34 0.15 9.41
C SER A 46 -5.01 -1.05 8.76
N LYS A 47 -5.38 -0.95 7.48
CA LYS A 47 -6.03 -2.06 6.79
C LYS A 47 -5.12 -3.28 6.64
N ALA A 48 -3.83 -3.07 6.38
CA ALA A 48 -2.90 -4.19 6.31
C ALA A 48 -2.74 -4.89 7.66
N SER A 49 -2.79 -4.16 8.77
CA SER A 49 -2.81 -4.74 10.11
C SER A 49 -4.08 -5.56 10.34
N ASP A 50 -5.25 -5.02 9.99
CA ASP A 50 -6.55 -5.71 10.13
C ASP A 50 -6.59 -7.02 9.32
N GLU A 51 -6.03 -6.99 8.11
CA GLU A 51 -6.02 -8.12 7.17
C GLU A 51 -4.80 -9.05 7.37
N ASN A 52 -3.97 -8.82 8.39
CA ASN A 52 -2.72 -9.55 8.65
C ASN A 52 -1.76 -9.58 7.44
N ILE A 53 -1.75 -8.50 6.64
CA ILE A 53 -0.85 -8.31 5.49
C ILE A 53 0.42 -7.63 6.00
N SER A 54 1.55 -8.33 5.96
CA SER A 54 2.83 -7.73 6.29
C SER A 54 3.24 -6.69 5.23
N LEU A 55 3.37 -5.44 5.65
CA LEU A 55 3.92 -4.34 4.84
C LEU A 55 5.42 -4.12 5.05
N LYS A 56 6.06 -4.92 5.91
CA LYS A 56 7.50 -4.80 6.16
C LYS A 56 8.28 -5.33 4.95
N PRO A 57 9.14 -4.52 4.32
CA PRO A 57 10.26 -5.09 3.58
C PRO A 57 11.25 -5.59 4.64
N THR A 58 11.36 -6.91 4.83
CA THR A 58 12.24 -7.44 5.88
C THR A 58 13.70 -6.99 5.69
N ASN A 59 14.19 -6.81 4.47
CA ASN A 59 15.44 -6.09 4.17
C ASN A 59 15.63 -6.05 2.65
N GLN A 60 14.69 -5.44 1.92
CA GLN A 60 14.68 -5.50 0.45
C GLN A 60 14.49 -4.09 -0.10
N SER A 61 15.42 -3.66 -0.95
CA SER A 61 15.25 -2.42 -1.68
C SER A 61 13.99 -2.57 -2.54
N PRO A 62 13.01 -1.64 -2.43
CA PRO A 62 11.69 -1.80 -3.02
C PRO A 62 11.65 -1.85 -4.55
N TYR A 63 12.80 -1.64 -5.16
CA TYR A 63 13.07 -1.70 -6.58
C TYR A 63 14.40 -2.42 -6.75
N ASN A 64 14.44 -3.43 -7.62
CA ASN A 64 15.66 -3.84 -8.32
C ASN A 64 16.09 -2.65 -9.21
N ARG A 65 16.60 -1.58 -8.60
CA ARG A 65 17.15 -0.43 -9.30
C ARG A 65 18.48 -0.89 -9.88
N ARG A 66 18.44 -1.58 -11.03
CA ARG A 66 19.63 -1.95 -11.80
C ARG A 66 20.39 -0.64 -12.07
N LYS A 67 21.58 -0.50 -11.51
CA LYS A 67 22.51 0.58 -11.88
C LYS A 67 22.89 0.33 -13.34
N LYS A 68 22.73 1.36 -14.17
CA LYS A 68 23.23 1.37 -15.54
C LYS A 68 24.72 1.65 -15.51
#